data_AF-A0A382WMV1-F1
#
_entry.id   AF-A0A382WMV1-F1
#
_cell.length_a   1.000
_cell.length_b   1.000
_cell.length_c   1.000
_cell.angle_alpha   90.00
_cell.angle_beta   90.00
_cell.angle_gamma   90.00
#
_symmetry.space_group_name_H-M   'P 1'
#
loop_
_entity.id
_entity.type
_entity.pdbx_description
1 polymer ?
#
loop_
_entity_poly.entity_id
_entity_poly.type
_entity_poly.pdbx_seq_one_letter_code
_entity_poly.pdbx_strand_id
1 'polypeptide(L)'
;VVESFFMNKIFWISSYPKSGNTWIRAIITSLFFTKNGKFIFELLKYCNVFDQPHRYSFVEKINYNDFLRINNINIVSKYRIDAQKKADVGGDFAFYKTHSSNIEVNGNRYTDAKYTRGLIYIVRDPRDVVVSFSKYINKSLDEVIDLISDENCIRDYFSIPYLMSSWDRHYESWKLLNVPKIIIKYEDLYTNPIESLKKIIDFLYKSYSFKFDDIEKRLTNILETTNFNYLQGIEKNN
;
A
#
# COMPACT_ATOMS: atom_id res chain seq x y z
N VAL A 1 2.08 28.90 22.05
CA VAL A 1 1.29 27.66 21.95
C VAL A 1 1.58 27.04 20.59
N VAL A 2 2.59 26.17 20.52
CA VAL A 2 3.05 25.57 19.25
C VAL A 2 2.43 24.19 19.15
N GLU A 3 1.17 24.13 18.76
CA GLU A 3 0.54 22.90 18.27
C GLU A 3 0.97 22.67 16.82
N SER A 4 2.25 22.36 16.63
CA SER A 4 2.75 21.75 15.40
C SER A 4 2.30 20.29 15.37
N PHE A 5 0.99 20.05 15.24
CA PHE A 5 0.44 18.72 15.00
C PHE A 5 1.05 18.18 13.71
N PHE A 6 1.87 17.13 13.81
CA PHE A 6 2.29 16.31 12.68
C PHE A 6 1.04 15.77 11.95
N MET A 7 0.52 16.51 10.97
CA MET A 7 -0.70 16.14 10.26
C MET A 7 -0.44 15.01 9.25
N ASN A 8 0.78 14.94 8.73
CA ASN A 8 1.25 13.90 7.83
C ASN A 8 1.67 12.65 8.62
N LYS A 9 0.80 11.65 8.69
CA LYS A 9 1.01 10.46 9.54
C LYS A 9 1.04 9.14 8.77
N ILE A 10 0.63 9.10 7.50
CA ILE A 10 0.51 7.84 6.76
C ILE A 10 1.63 7.67 5.74
N PHE A 11 2.35 6.56 5.81
CA PHE A 11 3.14 6.05 4.70
C PHE A 11 2.33 5.04 3.89
N TRP A 12 2.05 5.37 2.64
CA TRP A 12 1.37 4.46 1.73
C TRP A 12 2.34 3.45 1.13
N ILE A 13 1.99 2.17 1.25
CA ILE A 13 2.58 1.09 0.46
C ILE A 13 1.55 0.71 -0.61
N SER A 14 1.57 1.43 -1.72
CA SER A 14 0.58 1.29 -2.80
C SER A 14 1.14 0.49 -3.97
N SER A 15 0.27 -0.27 -4.62
CA SER A 15 0.57 -0.93 -5.88
C SER A 15 -0.72 -1.37 -6.56
N TYR A 16 -0.66 -1.54 -7.87
CA TYR A 16 -1.68 -2.35 -8.55
C TYR A 16 -1.67 -3.78 -7.97
N PRO A 17 -2.82 -4.49 -7.88
CA PRO A 17 -2.83 -5.87 -7.42
C PRO A 17 -1.79 -6.74 -8.15
N LYS A 18 -1.18 -7.66 -7.41
CA LYS A 18 -0.17 -8.62 -7.91
C LYS A 18 1.15 -8.01 -8.43
N SER A 19 1.43 -6.76 -8.07
CA SER A 19 2.71 -6.10 -8.38
C SER A 19 3.82 -6.31 -7.32
N GLY A 20 3.61 -7.14 -6.29
CA GLY A 20 4.63 -7.43 -5.26
C GLY A 20 4.51 -6.64 -3.96
N ASN A 21 3.32 -6.12 -3.63
CA ASN A 21 3.05 -5.37 -2.39
C ASN A 21 3.47 -6.13 -1.12
N THR A 22 3.20 -7.44 -1.05
CA THR A 22 3.60 -8.29 0.08
C THR A 22 5.10 -8.25 0.34
N TRP A 23 5.92 -8.25 -0.73
CA TRP A 23 7.37 -8.23 -0.61
C TRP A 23 7.88 -6.89 -0.07
N ILE A 24 7.36 -5.77 -0.59
CA ILE A 24 7.68 -4.44 -0.04
C ILE A 24 7.26 -4.32 1.42
N ARG A 25 6.06 -4.79 1.78
CA ARG A 25 5.62 -4.80 3.18
C ARG A 25 6.58 -5.61 4.06
N ALA A 26 7.02 -6.79 3.62
CA ALA A 26 7.97 -7.60 4.36
C ALA A 26 9.32 -6.90 4.57
N ILE A 27 9.83 -6.20 3.55
CA ILE A 27 11.06 -5.39 3.65
C ILE A 27 10.85 -4.24 4.64
N ILE A 28 9.80 -3.45 4.47
CA ILE A 28 9.53 -2.27 5.32
C ILE A 28 9.30 -2.69 6.77
N THR A 29 8.54 -3.75 7.03
CA THR A 29 8.29 -4.17 8.40
C THR A 29 9.53 -4.74 9.05
N SER A 30 10.39 -5.41 8.28
CA SER A 30 11.69 -5.89 8.77
C SER A 30 12.65 -4.75 9.10
N LEU A 31 12.63 -3.66 8.32
CA LEU A 31 13.42 -2.46 8.61
C LEU A 31 12.95 -1.78 9.92
N PHE A 32 11.65 -1.56 10.09
CA PHE A 32 11.12 -0.73 11.18
C PHE A 32 10.76 -1.48 12.46
N PHE A 33 10.34 -2.74 12.38
CA PHE A 33 9.72 -3.47 13.50
C PHE A 33 10.55 -4.66 13.97
N THR A 34 11.84 -4.71 13.62
CA THR A 34 12.76 -5.75 14.09
C THR A 34 14.11 -5.16 14.49
N LYS A 35 14.80 -5.81 15.43
CA LYS A 35 16.16 -5.43 15.81
C LYS A 35 17.23 -5.96 14.86
N ASN A 36 16.96 -7.08 14.19
CA ASN A 36 17.97 -7.81 13.40
C ASN A 36 17.69 -7.83 11.89
N GLY A 37 16.55 -7.34 11.41
CA GLY A 37 16.16 -7.41 9.99
C GLY A 37 15.51 -8.73 9.56
N LYS A 38 15.22 -9.67 10.48
CA LYS A 38 14.58 -10.93 10.11
C LYS A 38 13.08 -10.78 10.02
N PHE A 39 12.53 -11.05 8.85
CA PHE A 39 11.10 -11.08 8.61
C PHE A 39 10.44 -12.32 9.24
N ILE A 40 9.28 -12.11 9.84
CA ILE A 40 8.29 -13.15 10.16
C ILE A 40 6.90 -12.63 9.74
N PHE A 41 5.99 -13.52 9.37
CA PHE A 41 4.74 -13.15 8.70
C PHE A 41 3.84 -12.24 9.55
N GLU A 42 3.86 -12.41 10.87
CA GLU A 42 3.09 -11.63 11.84
C GLU A 42 3.43 -10.14 11.77
N LEU A 43 4.61 -9.77 11.26
CA LEU A 43 5.00 -8.37 11.10
C LEU A 43 4.14 -7.64 10.08
N LEU A 44 3.49 -8.34 9.14
CA LEU A 44 2.60 -7.74 8.15
C LEU A 44 1.41 -7.01 8.77
N LYS A 45 1.08 -7.28 10.05
CA LYS A 45 0.06 -6.55 10.82
C LYS A 45 0.37 -5.06 10.95
N TYR A 46 1.65 -4.67 10.92
CA TYR A 46 2.10 -3.27 10.99
C TYR A 46 1.97 -2.51 9.67
N CYS A 47 1.55 -3.20 8.60
CA CYS A 47 1.26 -2.61 7.29
C CYS A 47 -0.05 -3.19 6.75
N ASN A 48 -1.13 -3.14 7.52
CA ASN A 48 -2.40 -3.74 7.09
C ASN A 48 -3.08 -2.91 5.98
N VAL A 49 -4.11 -3.49 5.36
CA VAL A 49 -4.93 -2.79 4.37
C VAL A 49 -5.60 -1.59 5.05
N PHE A 50 -5.62 -0.44 4.37
CA PHE A 50 -6.25 0.75 4.93
C PHE A 50 -7.78 0.66 4.94
N ASP A 51 -8.38 0.39 3.77
CA ASP A 51 -9.83 0.34 3.61
C ASP A 51 -10.43 -0.88 4.34
N GLN A 52 -10.86 -0.67 5.58
CA GLN A 52 -11.44 -1.68 6.47
C GLN A 52 -12.67 -1.12 7.18
N PRO A 53 -13.70 -1.95 7.45
CA PRO A 53 -14.95 -1.49 8.06
C PRO A 53 -14.78 -0.66 9.33
N HIS A 54 -13.89 -1.08 10.24
CA HIS A 54 -13.69 -0.38 11.52
C HIS A 54 -13.24 1.09 11.33
N ARG A 55 -12.50 1.41 10.26
CA ARG A 55 -12.06 2.79 9.97
C ARG A 55 -13.18 3.69 9.51
N TYR A 56 -14.29 3.13 9.05
CA TYR A 56 -15.48 3.85 8.63
C TYR A 56 -16.64 3.74 9.64
N SER A 57 -16.45 3.05 10.77
CA SER A 57 -17.46 2.91 11.83
C SER A 57 -17.96 4.26 12.38
N PHE A 58 -17.11 5.29 12.37
CA PHE A 58 -17.48 6.63 12.80
C PHE A 58 -18.60 7.25 11.97
N VAL A 59 -18.82 6.78 10.72
CA VAL A 59 -19.88 7.28 9.84
C VAL A 59 -21.25 7.02 10.43
N GLU A 60 -21.44 5.95 11.22
CA GLU A 60 -22.70 5.64 11.89
C GLU A 60 -23.23 6.82 12.72
N LYS A 61 -22.32 7.51 13.42
CA LYS A 61 -22.65 8.66 14.28
C LYS A 61 -22.82 9.96 13.49
N ILE A 62 -22.22 10.07 12.31
CA ILE A 62 -22.27 11.28 11.48
C ILE A 62 -23.50 11.26 10.56
N ASN A 63 -23.72 10.12 9.89
CA ASN A 63 -24.82 9.91 8.97
C ASN A 63 -25.13 8.40 8.87
N TYR A 64 -26.14 7.98 9.63
CA TYR A 64 -26.57 6.58 9.69
C TYR A 64 -26.98 6.01 8.32
N ASN A 65 -27.65 6.80 7.47
CA ASN A 65 -28.06 6.35 6.13
C ASN A 65 -26.87 6.09 5.20
N ASP A 66 -25.80 6.86 5.34
CA ASP A 66 -24.56 6.64 4.58
C ASP A 66 -23.78 5.44 5.17
N PHE A 67 -23.79 5.25 6.49
CA PHE A 67 -23.20 4.08 7.13
C PHE A 67 -23.83 2.76 6.64
N LEU A 68 -25.16 2.70 6.55
CA LEU A 68 -25.87 1.52 5.99
C LEU A 68 -25.51 1.22 4.53
N ARG A 69 -24.91 2.18 3.82
CA ARG A 69 -24.54 2.08 2.40
C ARG A 69 -23.03 2.27 2.19
N ILE A 70 -22.22 2.03 3.24
CA ILE A 70 -20.78 2.25 3.18
C ILE A 70 -20.08 1.33 2.18
N ASN A 71 -20.73 0.24 1.78
CA ASN A 71 -20.31 -0.65 0.70
C ASN A 71 -20.49 -0.07 -0.71
N ASN A 72 -20.95 1.18 -0.84
CA ASN A 72 -21.07 1.89 -2.11
C ASN A 72 -19.92 2.90 -2.27
N ILE A 73 -19.20 2.82 -3.40
CA ILE A 73 -18.05 3.68 -3.73
C ILE A 73 -18.39 5.18 -3.65
N ASN A 74 -19.60 5.56 -4.06
CA ASN A 74 -20.08 6.94 -4.07
C ASN A 74 -20.37 7.47 -2.66
N ILE A 75 -20.57 6.56 -1.70
CA ILE A 75 -20.80 6.89 -0.29
C ILE A 75 -19.49 6.89 0.48
N VAL A 76 -18.71 5.81 0.42
CA VAL A 76 -17.45 5.71 1.19
C VAL A 76 -16.42 6.75 0.76
N SER A 77 -16.40 7.13 -0.51
CA SER A 77 -15.46 8.14 -1.03
C SER A 77 -15.54 9.48 -0.29
N LYS A 78 -16.73 9.88 0.19
CA LYS A 78 -16.94 11.08 1.01
C LYS A 78 -16.14 11.07 2.32
N TYR A 79 -15.84 9.88 2.85
CA TYR A 79 -15.31 9.69 4.20
C TYR A 79 -13.85 9.24 4.25
N ARG A 80 -13.18 9.04 3.10
CA ARG A 80 -11.80 8.52 3.03
C ARG A 80 -10.79 9.41 3.74
N ILE A 81 -10.85 10.72 3.50
CA ILE A 81 -9.97 11.69 4.17
C ILE A 81 -10.24 11.72 5.68
N ASP A 82 -11.51 11.64 6.08
CA ASP A 82 -11.90 11.58 7.49
C ASP A 82 -11.44 10.29 8.18
N ALA A 83 -11.42 9.17 7.46
CA ALA A 83 -10.86 7.91 7.94
C ALA A 83 -9.34 8.01 8.08
N GLN A 84 -8.65 8.68 7.16
CA GLN A 84 -7.19 8.92 7.24
C GLN A 84 -6.81 9.84 8.40
N LYS A 85 -7.61 10.88 8.64
CA LYS A 85 -7.47 11.75 9.82
C LYS A 85 -7.58 10.96 11.13
N LYS A 86 -8.42 9.92 11.15
CA LYS A 86 -8.68 9.05 12.30
C LYS A 86 -7.87 7.75 12.28
N ALA A 87 -6.91 7.61 11.37
CA ALA A 87 -6.15 6.39 11.22
C ALA A 87 -5.40 6.06 12.53
N ASP A 88 -5.30 4.78 12.86
CA ASP A 88 -4.55 4.33 14.03
C ASP A 88 -3.06 4.58 13.79
N VAL A 89 -2.47 5.45 14.60
CA VAL A 89 -1.05 5.78 14.52
C VAL A 89 -0.47 5.58 15.92
N GLY A 90 0.31 4.51 16.10
CA GLY A 90 0.92 4.18 17.39
C GLY A 90 2.15 5.03 17.78
N GLY A 91 2.34 6.17 17.12
CA GLY A 91 3.52 7.04 17.24
C GLY A 91 3.44 8.22 16.25
N ASP A 92 4.56 8.56 15.62
CA ASP A 92 4.62 9.69 14.68
C ASP A 92 3.99 9.38 13.31
N PHE A 93 3.99 8.10 12.90
CA PHE A 93 3.45 7.65 11.63
C PHE A 93 3.07 6.17 11.67
N ALA A 94 2.28 5.74 10.68
CA ALA A 94 1.91 4.35 10.43
C ALA A 94 2.06 4.01 8.94
N PHE A 95 2.34 2.74 8.66
CA PHE A 95 2.36 2.23 7.29
C PHE A 95 1.02 1.58 6.97
N TYR A 96 0.47 1.90 5.79
CA TYR A 96 -0.76 1.30 5.31
C TYR A 96 -0.64 0.83 3.87
N LYS A 97 -1.20 -0.34 3.61
CA LYS A 97 -1.32 -0.93 2.27
C LYS A 97 -2.61 -0.46 1.61
N THR A 98 -2.57 -0.23 0.30
CA THR A 98 -3.78 -0.08 -0.53
C THR A 98 -3.56 -0.56 -1.97
N HIS A 99 -4.63 -1.00 -2.61
CA HIS A 99 -4.74 -1.22 -4.07
C HIS A 99 -5.71 -0.22 -4.73
N SER A 100 -6.19 0.78 -3.97
CA SER A 100 -6.92 1.89 -4.57
C SER A 100 -5.97 2.72 -5.42
N SER A 101 -6.44 3.13 -6.59
CA SER A 101 -5.90 4.29 -7.29
C SER A 101 -6.09 5.54 -6.42
N ASN A 102 -5.26 6.56 -6.66
CA ASN A 102 -5.42 7.88 -6.05
C ASN A 102 -6.25 8.82 -6.97
N ILE A 103 -7.32 8.29 -7.54
CA ILE A 103 -8.24 9.01 -8.42
C ILE A 103 -9.44 9.52 -7.61
N GLU A 104 -9.97 10.68 -8.00
CA GLU A 104 -11.17 11.25 -7.38
C GLU A 104 -12.43 10.46 -7.78
N VAL A 105 -13.30 10.20 -6.80
CA VAL A 105 -14.64 9.65 -7.03
C VAL A 105 -15.67 10.70 -6.63
N ASN A 106 -16.43 11.21 -7.60
CA ASN A 106 -17.42 12.29 -7.40
C ASN A 106 -16.82 13.52 -6.69
N GLY A 107 -15.62 13.95 -7.11
CA GLY A 107 -14.90 15.07 -6.51
C GLY A 107 -14.25 14.78 -5.15
N ASN A 108 -14.35 13.53 -4.64
CA ASN A 108 -13.70 13.13 -3.41
C ASN A 108 -12.40 12.38 -3.70
N ARG A 109 -11.27 12.98 -3.30
CA ARG A 109 -9.94 12.36 -3.41
C ARG A 109 -9.82 11.10 -2.56
N TYR A 110 -9.01 10.15 -3.01
CA TYR A 110 -8.63 9.02 -2.17
C TYR A 110 -7.76 9.50 -1.00
N THR A 111 -6.65 10.18 -1.25
CA THR A 111 -5.78 10.79 -0.23
C THR A 111 -5.27 12.16 -0.65
N ASP A 112 -4.56 12.84 0.24
CA ASP A 112 -3.91 14.12 0.01
C ASP A 112 -2.55 14.22 0.71
N ALA A 113 -1.81 15.30 0.42
CA ALA A 113 -0.51 15.57 1.03
C ALA A 113 -0.58 16.02 2.49
N LYS A 114 -1.79 16.27 3.03
CA LYS A 114 -2.03 16.74 4.40
C LYS A 114 -2.09 15.58 5.41
N TYR A 115 -2.45 14.38 4.97
CA TYR A 115 -2.46 13.17 5.80
C TYR A 115 -1.42 12.14 5.36
N THR A 116 -0.90 12.28 4.14
CA THR A 116 0.18 11.43 3.62
C THR A 116 1.55 11.98 3.97
N ARG A 117 2.33 11.18 4.69
CA ARG A 117 3.75 11.43 5.01
C ARG A 117 4.67 11.05 3.87
N GLY A 118 4.39 9.95 3.18
CA GLY A 118 5.19 9.48 2.04
C GLY A 118 4.55 8.33 1.30
N LEU A 119 5.11 8.02 0.13
CA LEU A 119 4.65 6.94 -0.74
C LEU A 119 5.80 6.01 -1.10
N ILE A 120 5.59 4.71 -0.89
CA ILE A 120 6.40 3.63 -1.44
C ILE A 120 5.50 2.90 -2.43
N TYR A 121 5.70 3.16 -3.71
CA TYR A 121 4.93 2.54 -4.77
C TYR A 121 5.74 1.41 -5.42
N ILE A 122 5.13 0.24 -5.62
CA ILE A 122 5.72 -0.81 -6.45
C ILE A 122 4.95 -0.99 -7.76
N VAL A 123 5.66 -0.85 -8.86
CA VAL A 123 5.17 -1.05 -10.23
C VAL A 123 5.73 -2.37 -10.77
N ARG A 124 4.95 -3.05 -11.60
CA ARG A 124 5.33 -4.29 -12.28
C ARG A 124 4.83 -4.23 -13.71
N ASP A 125 5.56 -4.85 -14.63
CA ASP A 125 5.13 -4.99 -16.02
C ASP A 125 3.69 -5.51 -16.11
N PRO A 126 2.78 -4.83 -16.83
CA PRO A 126 1.38 -5.20 -16.88
C PRO A 126 1.17 -6.61 -17.46
N ARG A 127 2.06 -7.11 -18.33
CA ARG A 127 1.96 -8.47 -18.89
C ARG A 127 2.12 -9.53 -17.80
N ASP A 128 3.08 -9.32 -16.91
CA ASP A 128 3.29 -10.20 -15.74
C ASP A 128 2.17 -10.06 -14.70
N VAL A 129 1.63 -8.84 -14.56
CA VAL A 129 0.46 -8.60 -13.71
C VAL A 129 -0.73 -9.41 -14.21
N VAL A 130 -1.03 -9.41 -15.51
CA VAL A 130 -2.14 -10.21 -16.09
C VAL A 130 -2.00 -11.68 -15.71
N VAL A 131 -0.83 -12.28 -15.95
CA VAL A 131 -0.58 -13.70 -15.65
C VAL A 131 -0.72 -14.00 -14.15
N SER A 132 -0.19 -13.13 -13.28
CA SER A 132 -0.26 -13.32 -11.84
C SER A 132 -1.68 -13.10 -11.28
N PHE A 133 -2.42 -12.15 -11.85
CA PHE A 133 -3.76 -11.79 -11.42
C PHE A 133 -4.79 -12.80 -11.89
N SER A 134 -4.70 -13.27 -13.14
CA SER A 134 -5.50 -14.38 -13.69
C SER A 134 -5.50 -15.60 -12.76
N LYS A 135 -4.32 -16.04 -12.33
CA LYS A 135 -4.18 -17.16 -11.37
C LYS A 135 -4.81 -16.87 -10.01
N TYR A 136 -4.70 -15.62 -9.54
CA TYR A 136 -5.20 -15.22 -8.22
C TYR A 136 -6.72 -15.14 -8.15
N ILE A 137 -7.38 -14.67 -9.22
CA ILE A 137 -8.86 -14.54 -9.27
C ILE A 137 -9.53 -15.67 -10.05
N ASN A 138 -8.77 -16.65 -10.51
CA ASN A 138 -9.24 -17.78 -11.32
C ASN A 138 -10.05 -17.35 -12.56
N LYS A 139 -9.49 -16.44 -13.36
CA LYS A 139 -10.07 -15.95 -14.62
C LYS A 139 -9.11 -16.14 -15.79
N SER A 140 -9.63 -16.14 -17.02
CA SER A 140 -8.80 -16.18 -18.23
C SER A 140 -7.92 -14.93 -18.36
N LEU A 141 -6.89 -15.01 -19.22
CA LEU A 141 -6.03 -13.86 -19.48
C LEU A 141 -6.83 -12.71 -20.11
N ASP A 142 -7.74 -13.00 -21.03
CA ASP A 142 -8.57 -11.99 -21.72
C ASP A 142 -9.47 -11.25 -20.73
N GLU A 143 -10.17 -11.96 -19.83
CA GLU A 143 -10.97 -11.32 -18.79
C GLU A 143 -10.15 -10.43 -17.85
N VAL A 144 -8.89 -10.81 -17.58
CA VAL A 144 -7.99 -10.00 -16.75
C VAL A 144 -7.45 -8.81 -17.52
N ILE A 145 -7.17 -8.95 -18.81
CA ILE A 145 -6.79 -7.83 -19.68
C ILE A 145 -7.90 -6.78 -19.67
N ASP A 146 -9.15 -7.18 -19.92
CA ASP A 146 -10.31 -6.29 -19.87
C ASP A 146 -10.41 -5.60 -18.51
N LEU A 147 -10.25 -6.36 -17.43
CA LEU A 147 -10.32 -5.85 -16.06
C LEU A 147 -9.20 -4.86 -15.72
N ILE A 148 -7.96 -5.07 -16.20
CA ILE A 148 -6.86 -4.13 -15.94
C ILE A 148 -6.84 -2.94 -16.90
N SER A 149 -7.66 -2.96 -17.94
CA SER A 149 -7.87 -1.85 -18.86
C SER A 149 -9.10 -1.01 -18.50
N ASP A 150 -9.94 -1.45 -17.57
CA ASP A 150 -11.15 -0.73 -17.15
C ASP A 150 -10.85 0.39 -16.13
N GLU A 151 -10.96 1.65 -16.58
CA GLU A 151 -10.81 2.85 -15.74
C GLU A 151 -11.84 2.93 -14.59
N ASN A 152 -12.97 2.24 -14.70
CA ASN A 152 -14.03 2.21 -13.69
C ASN A 152 -13.97 0.97 -12.80
N CYS A 153 -12.92 0.16 -12.90
CA CYS A 153 -12.85 -1.10 -12.16
C CYS A 153 -12.86 -0.84 -10.65
N ILE A 154 -13.94 -1.27 -10.00
CA ILE A 154 -14.12 -1.20 -8.54
C ILE A 154 -13.93 -2.59 -7.96
N ARG A 155 -13.20 -2.65 -6.87
CA ARG A 155 -13.00 -3.85 -6.04
C ARG A 155 -13.25 -3.48 -4.59
N ASP A 156 -13.27 -4.45 -3.71
CA ASP A 156 -13.46 -4.20 -2.28
C ASP A 156 -12.44 -4.93 -1.42
N TYR A 157 -12.27 -4.39 -0.21
CA TYR A 157 -11.65 -5.07 0.91
C TYR A 157 -12.67 -5.17 2.02
N PHE A 158 -13.04 -6.40 2.40
CA PHE A 158 -13.98 -6.62 3.50
C PHE A 158 -15.28 -5.81 3.32
N SER A 159 -15.83 -5.79 2.10
CA SER A 159 -17.01 -5.02 1.70
C SER A 159 -16.85 -3.50 1.66
N ILE A 160 -15.63 -2.98 1.83
CA ILE A 160 -15.32 -1.55 1.63
C ILE A 160 -14.77 -1.34 0.22
N PRO A 161 -15.51 -0.66 -0.68
CA PRO A 161 -15.11 -0.54 -2.07
C PRO A 161 -14.01 0.52 -2.26
N TYR A 162 -13.12 0.23 -3.19
CA TYR A 162 -12.10 1.14 -3.69
C TYR A 162 -12.08 1.14 -5.22
N LEU A 163 -11.67 2.27 -5.80
CA LEU A 163 -11.50 2.39 -7.23
C LEU A 163 -10.10 1.87 -7.58
N MET A 164 -10.02 0.69 -8.18
CA MET A 164 -8.75 0.16 -8.67
C MET A 164 -8.34 0.89 -9.95
N SER A 165 -9.29 1.16 -10.87
CA SER A 165 -9.05 1.73 -12.20
C SER A 165 -8.15 0.84 -13.07
N SER A 166 -7.91 1.25 -14.31
CA SER A 166 -6.94 0.63 -15.20
C SER A 166 -5.51 0.76 -14.65
N TRP A 167 -4.62 -0.15 -15.06
CA TRP A 167 -3.25 -0.25 -14.57
C TRP A 167 -2.45 1.05 -14.74
N ASP A 168 -2.55 1.69 -15.90
CA ASP A 168 -1.85 2.91 -16.25
C ASP A 168 -2.37 4.11 -15.44
N ARG A 169 -3.70 4.27 -15.34
CA ARG A 169 -4.34 5.31 -14.54
C ARG A 169 -4.05 5.15 -13.05
N HIS A 170 -4.05 3.92 -12.55
CA HIS A 170 -3.64 3.63 -11.18
C HIS A 170 -2.21 4.11 -10.93
N TYR A 171 -1.25 3.73 -11.79
CA TYR A 171 0.14 4.15 -11.67
C TYR A 171 0.30 5.67 -11.70
N GLU A 172 -0.27 6.34 -12.71
CA GLU A 172 -0.15 7.78 -12.88
C GLU A 172 -0.79 8.55 -11.71
N SER A 173 -1.94 8.10 -11.20
CA SER A 173 -2.62 8.76 -10.06
C SER A 173 -1.74 8.84 -8.79
N TRP A 174 -0.96 7.79 -8.51
CA TRP A 174 -0.05 7.76 -7.37
C TRP A 174 1.24 8.53 -7.65
N LYS A 175 1.74 8.47 -8.89
CA LYS A 175 2.90 9.25 -9.33
C LYS A 175 2.66 10.75 -9.23
N LEU A 176 1.43 11.22 -9.46
CA LEU A 176 1.04 12.62 -9.34
C LEU A 176 0.87 13.12 -7.89
N LEU A 177 0.72 12.25 -6.89
CA LEU A 177 0.55 12.66 -5.49
C LEU A 177 1.76 13.42 -4.97
N ASN A 178 1.63 14.71 -4.67
CA ASN A 178 2.77 15.56 -4.30
C ASN A 178 3.24 15.37 -2.84
N VAL A 179 3.95 14.29 -2.57
CA VAL A 179 4.63 13.93 -1.30
C VAL A 179 6.00 13.32 -1.61
N PRO A 180 6.93 13.21 -0.64
CA PRO A 180 8.14 12.44 -0.87
C PRO A 180 7.76 10.99 -1.20
N LYS A 181 8.27 10.50 -2.33
CA LYS A 181 7.87 9.21 -2.88
C LYS A 181 9.05 8.46 -3.49
N ILE A 182 8.99 7.13 -3.43
CA ILE A 182 9.86 6.23 -4.17
C ILE A 182 9.01 5.27 -4.98
N ILE A 183 9.41 5.06 -6.24
CA ILE A 183 8.81 4.07 -7.13
C ILE A 183 9.84 2.96 -7.33
N ILE A 184 9.47 1.74 -6.93
CA ILE A 184 10.27 0.53 -7.08
C ILE A 184 9.68 -0.30 -8.21
N LYS A 185 10.53 -0.77 -9.12
CA LYS A 185 10.14 -1.78 -10.11
C LYS A 185 10.27 -3.16 -9.51
N TYR A 186 9.25 -3.99 -9.67
CA TYR A 186 9.27 -5.39 -9.22
C TYR A 186 10.44 -6.15 -9.85
N GLU A 187 10.74 -5.86 -11.12
CA GLU A 187 11.81 -6.49 -11.88
C GLU A 187 13.19 -6.14 -11.28
N ASP A 188 13.42 -4.87 -10.92
CA ASP A 188 14.64 -4.43 -10.25
C ASP A 188 14.78 -5.06 -8.85
N LEU A 189 13.66 -5.19 -8.11
CA LEU A 189 13.64 -5.86 -6.82
C LEU A 189 13.96 -7.34 -6.95
N TYR A 190 13.53 -7.98 -8.03
CA TYR A 190 13.80 -9.38 -8.31
C TYR A 190 15.25 -9.63 -8.75
N THR A 191 15.77 -8.85 -9.69
CA THR A 191 17.12 -9.07 -10.25
C THR A 191 18.23 -8.50 -9.40
N ASN A 192 18.00 -7.36 -8.74
CA ASN A 192 18.99 -6.63 -7.94
C ASN A 192 18.42 -6.23 -6.57
N PRO A 193 18.07 -7.20 -5.71
CA PRO A 193 17.35 -6.93 -4.47
C PRO A 193 18.17 -6.06 -3.50
N ILE A 194 19.49 -6.27 -3.38
CA ILE A 194 20.37 -5.45 -2.53
C ILE A 194 20.28 -3.96 -2.91
N GLU A 195 20.44 -3.65 -4.20
CA GLU A 195 20.41 -2.27 -4.68
C GLU A 195 19.02 -1.65 -4.53
N SER A 196 17.96 -2.44 -4.73
CA SER A 196 16.58 -2.00 -4.48
C SER A 196 16.33 -1.68 -2.99
N LEU A 197 16.84 -2.51 -2.07
CA LEU A 197 16.76 -2.25 -0.64
C LEU A 197 17.56 -1.00 -0.25
N LYS A 198 18.79 -0.83 -0.77
CA LYS A 198 19.59 0.37 -0.54
C LYS A 198 18.88 1.65 -1.02
N LYS A 199 18.22 1.62 -2.18
CA LYS A 199 17.39 2.74 -2.67
C LYS A 199 16.26 3.09 -1.71
N ILE A 200 15.59 2.09 -1.13
CA ILE A 200 14.53 2.30 -0.12
C ILE A 200 15.12 2.96 1.14
N ILE A 201 16.23 2.44 1.66
CA ILE A 201 16.90 3.00 2.84
C ILE A 201 17.37 4.44 2.59
N ASP A 202 18.00 4.69 1.44
CA ASP A 202 18.47 6.01 1.04
C ASP A 202 17.31 7.01 0.92
N PHE A 203 16.18 6.61 0.32
CA PHE A 203 14.97 7.43 0.29
C PHE A 203 14.46 7.78 1.70
N LEU A 204 14.40 6.77 2.58
CA LEU A 204 13.94 6.93 3.97
C LEU A 204 14.88 7.85 4.77
N TYR A 205 16.19 7.74 4.55
CA TYR A 205 17.19 8.62 5.16
C TYR A 205 17.11 10.04 4.61
N LYS A 206 17.15 10.24 3.29
CA LYS A 206 17.15 11.57 2.67
C LYS A 206 15.86 12.35 2.95
N SER A 207 14.73 11.67 2.98
CA SER A 207 13.42 12.33 3.14
C SER A 207 13.01 12.52 4.59
N TYR A 208 13.48 11.65 5.51
CA TYR A 208 12.98 11.62 6.89
C TYR A 208 14.05 11.40 7.96
N SER A 209 15.33 11.30 7.57
CA SER A 209 16.46 11.01 8.47
C SER A 209 16.34 9.71 9.25
N PHE A 210 15.57 8.73 8.74
CA PHE A 210 15.53 7.40 9.36
C PHE A 210 16.88 6.70 9.24
N LYS A 211 17.37 6.20 10.37
CA LYS A 211 18.61 5.43 10.50
C LYS A 211 18.28 4.05 11.02
N PHE A 212 19.03 3.06 10.54
CA PHE A 212 18.88 1.67 10.95
C PHE A 212 20.25 1.16 11.39
N ASP A 213 20.31 0.56 12.58
CA ASP A 213 21.53 -0.05 13.09
C ASP A 213 21.89 -1.32 12.31
N ASP A 214 23.19 -1.62 12.27
CA ASP A 214 23.78 -2.82 11.63
C ASP A 214 23.29 -3.05 10.19
N ILE A 215 23.34 -2.01 9.35
CA ILE A 215 22.67 -2.02 8.05
C ILE A 215 23.06 -3.20 7.15
N GLU A 216 24.33 -3.58 7.10
CA GLU A 216 24.80 -4.72 6.30
C GLU A 216 24.18 -6.04 6.77
N LYS A 217 24.20 -6.30 8.08
CA LYS A 217 23.60 -7.51 8.66
C LYS A 217 22.08 -7.52 8.49
N ARG A 218 21.45 -6.35 8.65
CA ARG A 218 20.01 -6.16 8.46
C ARG A 218 19.61 -6.45 7.01
N LEU A 219 20.35 -5.92 6.04
CA LEU A 219 20.13 -6.19 4.61
C LEU A 219 20.21 -7.69 4.31
N THR A 220 21.26 -8.37 4.75
CA THR A 220 21.41 -9.82 4.57
C THR A 220 20.22 -10.58 5.16
N ASN A 221 19.84 -10.29 6.41
CA ASN A 221 18.71 -10.96 7.05
C ASN A 221 17.38 -10.72 6.32
N ILE A 222 17.14 -9.50 5.85
CA ILE A 222 15.92 -9.18 5.08
C ILE A 222 15.90 -10.01 3.80
N LEU A 223 17.00 -10.07 3.06
CA LEU A 223 17.07 -10.82 1.80
C LEU A 223 16.84 -12.32 2.01
N GLU A 224 17.47 -12.89 3.04
CA GLU A 224 17.30 -14.29 3.41
C GLU A 224 15.84 -14.61 3.76
N THR A 225 15.17 -13.73 4.50
CA THR A 225 13.83 -13.97 5.07
C THR A 225 12.67 -13.36 4.28
N THR A 226 12.95 -12.69 3.15
CA THR A 226 11.90 -12.13 2.26
C THR A 226 12.02 -12.60 0.82
N ASN A 227 12.89 -13.58 0.54
CA ASN A 227 13.02 -14.12 -0.82
C ASN A 227 11.70 -14.73 -1.33
N PHE A 228 11.56 -14.79 -2.65
CA PHE A 228 10.34 -15.24 -3.33
C PHE A 228 9.87 -16.63 -2.86
N ASN A 229 10.79 -17.59 -2.69
CA ASN A 229 10.46 -18.95 -2.27
C ASN A 229 9.89 -18.97 -0.85
N TYR A 230 10.46 -18.16 0.05
CA TYR A 230 9.98 -18.02 1.42
C TYR A 230 8.56 -17.43 1.46
N LEU A 231 8.34 -16.31 0.76
CA LEU A 231 7.02 -15.65 0.75
C LEU A 231 5.94 -16.50 0.05
N GLN A 232 6.29 -17.16 -1.06
CA GLN A 232 5.36 -18.06 -1.76
C GLN A 232 5.00 -19.27 -0.90
N GLY A 233 5.94 -19.80 -0.12
CA GLY A 233 5.68 -20.91 0.82
C GLY A 233 4.67 -20.53 1.91
N ILE A 234 4.72 -19.29 2.39
CA ILE A 234 3.79 -18.80 3.42
C ILE A 234 2.41 -18.46 2.85
N GLU A 235 2.34 -17.90 1.63
CA GLU A 235 1.07 -17.61 0.96
C GLU A 235 0.27 -18.87 0.59
N LYS A 236 0.90 -20.05 0.47
CA LYS A 236 0.21 -21.33 0.22
C LYS A 236 -0.35 -22.01 1.48
N ASN A 237 0.14 -21.61 2.65
CA ASN A 237 -0.22 -22.21 3.94
C ASN A 237 -1.21 -21.35 4.76
N ASN A 238 -1.69 -20.24 4.19
CA ASN A 238 -2.74 -19.36 4.74
C ASN A 238 -3.86 -19.22 3.72
#